data_AF-A0A7C7CND2-F1
#
_entry.id   AF-A0A7C7CND2-F1
#
_cell.length_a   1.000
_cell.length_b   1.000
_cell.length_c   1.000
_cell.angle_alpha   90.00
_cell.angle_beta   90.00
_cell.angle_gamma   90.00
#
_symmetry.space_group_name_H-M   'P 1'
#
loop_
_entity.id
_entity.type
_entity.pdbx_description
1 polymer ?
#
loop_
_entity_poly.entity_id
_entity_poly.type
_entity_poly.pdbx_seq_one_letter_code
_entity_poly.pdbx_strand_id
1 'polypeptide(L)'
;MNKHVISRLEDLGVALFRINMSHTKIEDLEETIAFIQARTNVPICLDSEGAQVRSGKLENGEVIVSEHASLEVVSSPIVGNEKQFSLYPEYIVDELEVGDFISVDFNSVLLQVVETTHGSFR
;
A
#
# COMPACT_ATOMS: atom_id res chain seq x y z
N MET A 1 -5.49 19.85 -7.35
CA MET A 1 -4.45 20.57 -6.58
C MET A 1 -4.75 22.08 -6.59
N ASN A 2 -4.59 22.81 -5.47
CA ASN A 2 -4.99 24.23 -5.38
C ASN A 2 -3.79 25.17 -5.50
N LYS A 3 -3.80 26.05 -6.52
CA LYS A 3 -2.72 27.02 -6.80
C LYS A 3 -2.41 27.96 -5.64
N HIS A 4 -3.43 28.36 -4.88
CA HIS A 4 -3.26 29.30 -3.76
C HIS A 4 -2.53 28.65 -2.58
N VAL A 5 -2.65 27.32 -2.46
CA VAL A 5 -1.98 26.56 -1.40
C VAL A 5 -0.49 26.48 -1.67
N ILE A 6 -0.07 26.23 -2.92
CA ILE A 6 1.36 26.14 -3.29
C ILE A 6 2.09 27.45 -3.00
N SER A 7 1.58 28.57 -3.50
CA SER A 7 2.19 29.88 -3.28
C SER A 7 2.25 30.25 -1.79
N ARG A 8 1.20 29.96 -1.02
CA ARG A 8 1.19 30.24 0.41
C ARG A 8 2.19 29.37 1.18
N LEU A 9 2.43 28.14 0.76
CA LEU A 9 3.44 27.27 1.35
C LEU A 9 4.86 27.76 1.02
N GLU A 10 5.10 28.26 -0.18
CA GLU A 10 6.35 28.93 -0.53
C GLU A 10 6.60 30.18 0.34
N ASP A 11 5.58 31.03 0.53
CA ASP A 11 5.67 32.22 1.40
C ASP A 11 5.97 31.87 2.87
N LEU A 12 5.54 30.67 3.32
CA LEU A 12 5.83 30.14 4.65
C LEU A 12 7.24 29.51 4.74
N GLY A 13 7.99 29.45 3.64
CA GLY A 13 9.37 28.98 3.60
C GLY A 13 9.52 27.46 3.55
N VAL A 14 8.55 26.74 2.96
CA VAL A 14 8.70 25.29 2.75
C VAL A 14 9.87 25.03 1.79
N ALA A 15 10.78 24.13 2.17
CA ALA A 15 12.00 23.87 1.43
C ALA A 15 11.86 22.78 0.35
N LEU A 16 10.78 21.99 0.37
CA LEU A 16 10.59 20.83 -0.50
C LEU A 16 9.10 20.46 -0.62
N PHE A 17 8.64 20.20 -1.85
CA PHE A 17 7.35 19.58 -2.10
C PHE A 17 7.50 18.08 -2.34
N ARG A 18 6.95 17.25 -1.44
CA ARG A 18 6.93 15.78 -1.59
C ARG A 18 5.73 15.34 -2.41
N ILE A 19 5.97 14.56 -3.47
CA ILE A 19 4.93 13.80 -4.18
C ILE A 19 5.02 12.37 -3.68
N ASN A 20 3.98 11.93 -2.96
CA ASN A 20 3.89 10.55 -2.47
C ASN A 20 3.32 9.64 -3.57
N MET A 21 4.15 8.71 -4.06
CA MET A 21 3.78 7.79 -5.12
C MET A 21 2.88 6.63 -4.65
N SER A 22 2.73 6.39 -3.34
CA SER A 22 1.73 5.42 -2.85
C SER A 22 0.29 5.84 -3.11
N HIS A 23 0.07 7.12 -3.45
CA HIS A 23 -1.23 7.68 -3.80
C HIS A 23 -1.24 8.44 -5.13
N THR A 24 -0.10 8.51 -5.82
CA THR A 24 0.03 9.19 -7.11
C THR A 24 0.39 8.16 -8.16
N LYS A 25 -0.52 7.93 -9.12
CA LYS A 25 -0.24 7.00 -10.20
C LYS A 25 0.86 7.54 -11.10
N ILE A 26 1.60 6.63 -11.72
CA ILE A 26 2.68 6.98 -12.65
C ILE A 26 2.19 7.82 -13.85
N GLU A 27 0.96 7.57 -14.31
CA GLU A 27 0.31 8.30 -15.41
C GLU A 27 0.03 9.78 -15.07
N ASP A 28 -0.20 10.10 -13.80
CA ASP A 28 -0.51 11.45 -13.32
C ASP A 28 0.74 12.23 -12.88
N LEU A 29 1.89 11.55 -12.80
CA LEU A 29 3.10 12.09 -12.18
C LEU A 29 3.69 13.26 -12.97
N GLU A 30 3.77 13.13 -14.28
CA GLU A 30 4.33 14.17 -15.16
C GLU A 30 3.51 15.46 -15.09
N GLU A 31 2.18 15.36 -15.19
CA GLU A 31 1.28 16.51 -15.06
C GLU A 31 1.40 17.17 -13.68
N THR A 32 1.50 16.36 -12.62
CA THR A 32 1.66 16.85 -11.25
C THR A 32 2.96 17.63 -11.08
N ILE A 33 4.08 17.12 -11.59
CA ILE A 33 5.38 17.80 -11.56
C ILE A 33 5.31 19.13 -12.31
N ALA A 34 4.80 19.10 -13.56
CA ALA A 34 4.68 20.29 -14.39
C ALA A 34 3.79 21.36 -13.74
N PHE A 35 2.68 20.93 -13.09
CA PHE A 35 1.79 21.84 -12.37
C PHE A 35 2.50 22.56 -11.23
N ILE A 36 3.32 21.85 -10.43
CA ILE A 36 4.04 22.45 -9.30
C ILE A 36 5.15 23.38 -9.83
N GLN A 37 5.99 22.90 -10.75
CA GLN A 37 7.12 23.68 -11.29
C GLN A 37 6.69 24.97 -12.00
N ALA A 38 5.51 24.99 -12.63
CA ALA A 38 4.98 26.21 -13.25
C ALA A 38 4.59 27.30 -12.23
N ARG A 39 4.64 27.03 -10.92
CA ARG A 39 4.09 27.90 -9.86
C ARG A 39 5.04 28.21 -8.72
N THR A 40 6.15 27.49 -8.59
CA THR A 40 7.12 27.66 -7.50
C THR A 40 8.49 27.17 -7.92
N ASN A 41 9.53 27.76 -7.33
CA ASN A 41 10.92 27.28 -7.48
C ASN A 41 11.33 26.31 -6.36
N VAL A 42 10.45 26.04 -5.39
CA VAL A 42 10.69 25.05 -4.34
C VAL A 42 10.88 23.67 -4.99
N PRO A 43 11.98 22.95 -4.69
CA PRO A 43 12.25 21.68 -5.32
C PRO A 43 11.19 20.62 -5.00
N ILE A 44 11.09 19.62 -5.87
CA ILE A 44 10.19 18.48 -5.71
C ILE A 44 10.99 17.25 -5.30
N CYS A 45 10.48 16.49 -4.34
CA CYS A 45 10.95 15.15 -4.00
C CYS A 45 9.90 14.13 -4.41
N LEU A 46 10.32 13.17 -5.23
CA LEU A 46 9.54 11.98 -5.50
C LEU A 46 9.80 10.99 -4.38
N ASP A 47 8.74 10.66 -3.68
CA ASP A 47 8.76 9.66 -2.62
C ASP A 47 8.12 8.39 -3.16
N SER A 48 8.98 7.45 -3.56
CA SER A 48 8.54 6.16 -4.09
C SER A 48 7.90 5.33 -2.99
N GLU A 49 6.99 4.43 -3.38
CA GLU A 49 6.31 3.56 -2.42
C GLU A 49 7.27 2.59 -1.71
N GLY A 50 8.40 2.27 -2.34
CA GLY A 50 9.34 1.25 -1.87
C GLY A 50 8.80 -0.17 -2.09
N ALA A 51 9.53 -1.17 -1.60
CA ALA A 51 9.06 -2.55 -1.59
C ALA A 51 8.00 -2.70 -0.50
N GLN A 52 6.74 -2.89 -0.89
CA GLN A 52 5.63 -3.10 0.04
C GLN A 52 4.88 -4.37 -0.31
N VAL A 53 4.53 -5.12 0.73
CA VAL A 53 3.53 -6.19 0.65
C VAL A 53 2.20 -5.60 1.13
N ARG A 54 1.14 -5.77 0.33
CA ARG A 54 -0.20 -5.23 0.61
C ARG A 54 -1.23 -6.34 0.54
N SER A 55 -2.32 -6.20 1.29
CA SER A 55 -3.53 -6.95 1.02
C SER A 55 -4.14 -6.53 -0.31
N GLY A 56 -4.78 -7.48 -0.99
CA GLY A 56 -5.70 -7.22 -2.09
C GLY A 56 -6.92 -6.43 -1.62
N LYS A 57 -7.88 -6.26 -2.54
CA LYS A 57 -9.14 -5.60 -2.20
C LYS A 57 -9.90 -6.44 -1.17
N LEU A 58 -10.52 -5.79 -0.20
CA LEU A 58 -11.38 -6.43 0.79
C LEU A 58 -12.85 -6.07 0.53
N GLU A 59 -13.77 -6.98 0.82
CA GLU A 59 -15.20 -6.71 0.82
C GLU A 59 -15.49 -5.51 1.72
N ASN A 60 -16.30 -4.56 1.26
CA ASN A 60 -16.64 -3.32 1.98
C ASN A 60 -15.45 -2.43 2.42
N GLY A 61 -14.23 -2.72 1.97
CA GLY A 61 -13.00 -1.99 2.31
C GLY A 61 -12.32 -2.44 3.61
N GLU A 62 -12.97 -3.27 4.41
CA GLU A 62 -12.42 -3.84 5.65
C GLU A 62 -13.03 -5.22 5.93
N VAL A 63 -12.28 -6.07 6.61
CA VAL A 63 -12.72 -7.40 7.05
C VAL A 63 -12.37 -7.58 8.51
N ILE A 64 -13.32 -8.11 9.28
CA ILE A 64 -13.11 -8.44 10.69
C ILE A 64 -12.70 -9.91 10.77
N VAL A 65 -11.54 -10.17 11.36
CA VAL A 65 -11.04 -11.53 11.62
C VAL A 65 -11.10 -11.77 13.13
N SER A 66 -11.81 -12.82 13.54
CA SER A 66 -11.88 -13.21 14.95
C SER A 66 -10.58 -13.87 15.41
N GLU A 67 -10.25 -13.73 16.69
CA GLU A 67 -9.15 -14.48 17.30
C GLU A 67 -9.33 -15.99 17.06
N HIS A 68 -8.22 -16.67 16.78
CA HIS A 68 -8.16 -18.10 16.47
C HIS A 68 -8.92 -18.54 15.20
N ALA A 69 -9.40 -17.61 14.38
CA ALA A 69 -9.92 -17.94 13.06
C ALA A 69 -8.80 -18.44 12.14
N SER A 70 -9.15 -19.36 11.23
CA SER A 70 -8.27 -19.76 10.12
C SER A 70 -8.83 -19.19 8.83
N LEU A 71 -7.94 -18.61 8.02
CA LEU A 71 -8.24 -18.07 6.70
C LEU A 71 -7.22 -18.61 5.70
N GLU A 72 -7.45 -18.35 4.41
CA GLU A 72 -6.53 -18.68 3.34
C GLU A 72 -6.03 -17.41 2.66
N VAL A 73 -4.73 -17.31 2.44
CA VAL A 73 -4.13 -16.24 1.67
C VAL A 73 -3.65 -16.77 0.34
N VAL A 74 -4.14 -16.19 -0.75
CA VAL A 74 -3.88 -16.66 -2.11
C VAL A 74 -3.04 -15.66 -2.91
N SER A 75 -2.25 -16.14 -3.87
CA SER A 75 -1.48 -15.28 -4.77
C SER A 75 -2.37 -14.60 -5.81
N SER A 76 -3.45 -15.27 -6.26
CA SER A 76 -4.36 -14.72 -7.26
C SER A 76 -5.16 -13.52 -6.74
N PRO A 77 -5.28 -12.41 -7.49
CA PRO A 77 -6.07 -11.25 -7.06
C PRO A 77 -7.55 -11.59 -6.87
N ILE A 78 -8.03 -11.53 -5.62
CA ILE A 78 -9.44 -11.72 -5.26
C ILE A 78 -9.96 -10.54 -4.45
N VAL A 79 -11.29 -10.46 -4.30
CA VAL A 79 -11.91 -9.64 -3.26
C VAL A 79 -11.97 -10.48 -1.99
N GLY A 80 -11.20 -10.09 -0.99
CA GLY A 80 -11.05 -10.84 0.25
C GLY A 80 -12.18 -10.61 1.25
N ASN A 81 -12.41 -11.61 2.09
CA ASN A 81 -13.40 -11.67 3.16
C ASN A 81 -12.80 -12.34 4.40
N GLU A 82 -13.63 -12.70 5.38
CA GLU A 82 -13.18 -13.27 6.66
C GLU A 82 -12.53 -14.66 6.54
N LYS A 83 -12.64 -15.30 5.36
CA LYS A 83 -12.11 -16.64 5.10
C LYS A 83 -10.93 -16.64 4.15
N GLN A 84 -10.82 -15.67 3.27
CA GLN A 84 -9.73 -15.63 2.30
C GLN A 84 -9.42 -14.21 1.82
N PHE A 85 -8.17 -13.91 1.53
CA PHE A 85 -7.77 -12.68 0.83
C PHE A 85 -6.50 -12.91 0.02
N SER A 86 -6.11 -11.95 -0.82
CA SER A 86 -4.86 -12.05 -1.60
C SER A 86 -3.78 -11.11 -1.08
N LEU A 87 -2.51 -11.43 -1.36
CA LEU A 87 -1.40 -10.49 -1.17
C LEU A 87 -0.87 -9.99 -2.50
N TYR A 88 -0.34 -8.77 -2.48
CA TYR A 88 0.46 -8.18 -3.54
C TYR A 88 1.83 -7.85 -2.98
N PRO A 89 2.94 -8.11 -3.69
CA PRO A 89 3.00 -8.80 -4.99
C PRO A 89 2.63 -10.29 -4.88
N GLU A 90 2.06 -10.88 -5.94
CA GLU A 90 1.51 -12.25 -5.92
C GLU A 90 2.54 -13.31 -5.51
N TYR A 91 3.81 -13.13 -5.90
CA TYR A 91 4.89 -14.07 -5.59
C TYR A 91 5.19 -14.20 -4.09
N ILE A 92 4.80 -13.21 -3.27
CA ILE A 92 5.13 -13.22 -1.84
C ILE A 92 4.50 -14.40 -1.11
N VAL A 93 3.37 -14.89 -1.62
CA VAL A 93 2.63 -16.01 -1.03
C VAL A 93 3.46 -17.29 -1.08
N ASP A 94 4.26 -17.49 -2.13
CA ASP A 94 5.14 -18.65 -2.28
C ASP A 94 6.48 -18.51 -1.50
N GLU A 95 6.81 -17.31 -1.01
CA GLU A 95 8.04 -17.06 -0.24
C GLU A 95 7.85 -17.26 1.27
N LEU A 96 6.61 -17.47 1.73
CA LEU A 96 6.28 -17.66 3.14
C LEU A 96 6.40 -19.13 3.56
N GLU A 97 6.93 -19.37 4.75
CA GLU A 97 7.16 -20.70 5.30
C GLU A 97 6.26 -20.99 6.51
N VAL A 98 5.97 -22.28 6.76
CA VAL A 98 5.24 -22.70 7.96
C VAL A 98 5.98 -22.23 9.22
N GLY A 99 5.26 -21.51 10.07
CA GLY A 99 5.79 -20.90 11.29
C GLY A 99 6.05 -19.40 11.18
N ASP A 100 6.04 -18.82 9.97
CA ASP A 100 6.19 -17.38 9.78
C ASP A 100 5.03 -16.61 10.42
N PHE A 101 5.36 -15.42 10.91
CA PHE A 101 4.39 -14.47 11.44
C PHE A 101 4.20 -13.30 10.49
N ILE A 102 2.94 -12.99 10.20
CA ILE A 102 2.56 -11.90 9.31
C ILE A 102 1.74 -10.89 10.11
N SER A 103 2.33 -9.71 10.33
CA SER A 103 1.62 -8.58 10.93
C SER A 103 0.90 -7.80 9.84
N VAL A 104 -0.42 -7.68 9.95
CA VAL A 104 -1.28 -6.94 9.01
C VAL A 104 -1.75 -5.65 9.67
N ASP A 105 -1.79 -4.57 8.88
CA ASP A 105 -2.30 -3.25 9.26
C ASP A 105 -1.72 -2.73 10.59
N PHE A 106 -0.41 -2.45 10.61
CA PHE A 106 0.28 -1.87 11.78
C PHE A 106 0.07 -2.61 13.11
N ASN A 107 0.01 -3.95 13.06
CA ASN A 107 -0.20 -4.89 14.17
C ASN A 107 -1.66 -5.01 14.66
N SER A 108 -2.64 -4.58 13.86
CA SER A 108 -4.06 -4.85 14.15
C SER A 108 -4.37 -6.36 14.16
N VAL A 109 -3.73 -7.12 13.26
CA VAL A 109 -3.89 -8.58 13.17
C VAL A 109 -2.52 -9.24 13.04
N LEU A 110 -2.32 -10.33 13.78
CA LEU A 110 -1.15 -11.20 13.66
C LEU A 110 -1.60 -12.57 13.15
N LEU A 111 -1.10 -12.96 11.98
CA LEU A 111 -1.31 -14.28 11.40
C LEU A 111 -0.06 -15.14 11.64
N GLN A 112 -0.26 -16.44 11.76
CA GLN A 112 0.81 -17.42 11.73
C GLN A 112 0.54 -18.41 10.61
N VAL A 113 1.53 -18.63 9.75
CA VAL A 113 1.43 -19.61 8.67
C VAL A 113 1.45 -21.01 9.28
N VAL A 114 0.38 -21.78 9.09
CA VAL A 114 0.24 -23.16 9.59
C VAL A 114 0.34 -24.20 8.47
N GLU A 115 0.07 -23.79 7.22
CA GLU A 115 0.14 -24.68 6.05
C GLU A 115 0.48 -23.87 4.79
N THR A 116 1.32 -24.43 3.92
CA THR A 116 1.71 -23.81 2.64
C THR A 116 1.39 -24.75 1.48
N THR A 117 0.79 -24.21 0.42
CA THR A 117 0.57 -24.85 -0.88
C THR A 117 1.07 -23.90 -1.97
N HIS A 118 1.44 -24.39 -3.15
CA HIS A 118 1.85 -23.49 -4.22
C HIS A 118 0.70 -22.51 -4.58
N GLY A 119 0.96 -21.21 -4.43
CA GLY A 119 -0.01 -20.14 -4.65
C GLY A 119 -0.98 -19.87 -3.50
N SER A 120 -0.89 -20.56 -2.35
CA SER A 120 -1.67 -20.22 -1.16
C SER A 120 -1.06 -20.67 0.17
N PHE A 121 -1.40 -19.99 1.26
CA PHE A 121 -1.10 -20.46 2.62
C PHE A 121 -2.32 -20.31 3.54
N ARG A 122 -2.31 -21.05 4.64
CA ARG A 122 -3.29 -20.92 5.74
C ARG A 122 -2.60 -20.54 7.03
#